data_AF-A0A1N7STH7-F1
#
_entry.id   AF-A0A1N7STH7-F1
#
_cell.length_a   1.000
_cell.length_b   1.000
_cell.length_c   1.000
_cell.angle_alpha   90.00
_cell.angle_beta   90.00
_cell.angle_gamma   90.00
#
_symmetry.space_group_name_H-M   'P 1'
#
loop_
_entity.id
_entity.type
_entity.pdbx_description
1 polymer ?
#
loop_
_entity_poly.entity_id
_entity_poly.type
_entity_poly.pdbx_seq_one_letter_code
_entity_poly.pdbx_strand_id
1 'polypeptide(L)'
;MTSTFGSRLLEERDRLGLTQTNICEWTDINRRTQSAYEKDQRYPDARYLMILLEHDFDVSYLLTGKRTPRYGAIDIELLCSVFTAIEAGLQSTNRALDVNSKARLFSLIYQASSETGSVDPLVVQKAIDLLA
;
A
#
# COMPACT_ATOMS: atom_id res chain seq x y z
N MET A 1 -16.74 19.00 -7.86
CA MET A 1 -15.54 19.87 -7.88
C MET A 1 -14.34 18.97 -8.09
N THR A 2 -13.49 19.27 -9.06
CA THR A 2 -12.30 18.46 -9.36
C THR A 2 -11.26 18.70 -8.28
N SER A 3 -10.79 17.66 -7.61
CA SER A 3 -9.73 17.74 -6.60
C SER A 3 -8.42 18.23 -7.25
N THR A 4 -7.80 19.27 -6.69
CA THR A 4 -6.52 19.83 -7.14
C THR A 4 -5.37 19.31 -6.29
N PHE A 5 -4.12 19.47 -6.75
CA PHE A 5 -2.95 19.04 -5.99
C PHE A 5 -2.89 19.73 -4.61
N GLY A 6 -3.09 21.05 -4.57
CA GLY A 6 -3.09 21.83 -3.34
C GLY A 6 -4.15 21.35 -2.35
N SER A 7 -5.36 21.09 -2.83
CA SER A 7 -6.44 20.55 -1.98
C SER A 7 -6.11 19.16 -1.41
N ARG A 8 -5.40 18.31 -2.16
CA ARG A 8 -4.97 16.99 -1.67
C ARG A 8 -3.81 17.06 -0.70
N LEU A 9 -2.90 18.02 -0.89
CA LEU A 9 -1.82 18.28 0.05
C LEU A 9 -2.36 18.76 1.39
N LEU A 10 -3.36 19.64 1.36
CA LEU A 10 -4.10 20.06 2.55
C LEU A 10 -4.78 18.87 3.24
N GLU A 11 -5.53 18.06 2.47
CA GLU A 11 -6.20 16.86 2.98
C GLU A 11 -5.22 15.87 3.63
N GLU A 12 -4.08 15.61 3.00
CA GLU A 12 -3.06 14.72 3.56
C GLU A 12 -2.44 15.26 4.84
N ARG A 13 -2.15 16.56 4.87
CA ARG A 13 -1.63 17.20 6.07
C ARG A 13 -2.63 17.07 7.22
N ASP A 14 -3.91 17.31 6.94
CA ASP A 14 -4.99 17.22 7.93
C ASP A 14 -5.23 15.76 8.37
N ARG A 15 -5.17 14.78 7.44
CA ARG A 15 -5.26 13.34 7.75
C ARG A 15 -4.20 12.91 8.75
N LEU A 16 -2.99 13.46 8.62
CA LEU A 16 -1.86 13.17 9.50
C LEU A 16 -1.87 14.00 10.80
N GLY A 17 -2.83 14.91 10.97
CA GLY A 17 -2.93 15.77 12.16
C GLY A 17 -1.81 16.81 12.26
N LEU A 18 -1.22 17.19 11.13
CA LEU A 18 -0.04 18.06 11.08
C LEU A 18 -0.40 19.52 10.84
N THR A 19 0.43 20.42 11.36
CA THR A 19 0.37 21.85 11.03
C THR A 19 1.30 22.18 9.86
N GLN A 20 1.06 23.30 9.17
CA GLN A 20 2.00 23.80 8.16
C GLN A 20 3.42 24.01 8.73
N THR A 21 3.52 24.37 10.01
CA THR A 21 4.81 24.54 10.69
C THR A 21 5.58 23.22 10.76
N ASN A 22 4.90 22.10 11.04
CA ASN A 22 5.56 20.79 11.10
C ASN A 22 6.19 20.42 9.75
N ILE A 23 5.50 20.67 8.63
CA ILE A 23 6.08 20.44 7.29
C ILE A 23 7.29 21.35 7.03
N CYS A 24 7.23 22.61 7.48
CA CYS A 24 8.33 23.56 7.32
C CYS A 24 9.59 23.11 8.07
N GLU A 25 9.45 22.47 9.24
CA GLU A 25 10.56 21.94 10.04
C GLU A 25 11.33 20.83 9.31
N TRP A 26 10.70 20.10 8.40
CA TRP A 26 11.33 18.98 7.67
C TRP A 26 11.90 19.38 6.31
N THR A 27 11.29 20.38 5.66
CA THR A 27 11.53 20.69 4.25
C THR A 27 12.41 21.92 4.02
N ASP A 28 12.76 22.63 5.11
CA ASP A 28 13.45 23.93 5.14
C ASP A 28 12.72 25.05 4.37
N ILE A 29 11.44 24.86 4.05
CA ILE A 29 10.61 25.91 3.45
C ILE A 29 9.95 26.76 4.54
N ASN A 30 9.47 27.95 4.16
CA ASN A 30 8.66 28.76 5.07
C ASN A 30 7.16 28.48 4.91
N ARG A 31 6.38 28.91 5.91
CA ARG A 31 4.91 28.74 5.96
C ARG A 31 4.18 29.35 4.76
N ARG A 32 4.70 30.46 4.21
CA ARG A 32 4.11 31.10 3.02
C ARG A 32 4.26 30.21 1.78
N THR A 33 5.42 29.56 1.62
CA THR A 33 5.65 28.57 0.56
C THR A 33 4.70 27.39 0.72
N GLN A 34 4.55 26.83 1.93
CA GLN A 34 3.60 25.75 2.19
C GLN A 34 2.16 26.15 1.84
N SER A 35 1.73 27.34 2.29
CA SER A 35 0.41 27.89 1.96
C SER A 35 0.21 28.12 0.46
N ALA A 36 1.26 28.46 -0.29
CA ALA A 36 1.19 28.62 -1.73
C ALA A 36 0.98 27.28 -2.45
N TYR A 37 1.58 26.19 -1.94
CA TYR A 37 1.34 24.83 -2.44
C TYR A 37 -0.09 24.37 -2.17
N GLU A 38 -0.57 24.52 -0.93
CA GLU A 38 -1.93 24.12 -0.54
C GLU A 38 -3.05 24.89 -1.26
N LYS A 39 -2.73 26.06 -1.83
CA LYS A 39 -3.67 26.90 -2.59
C LYS A 39 -3.46 26.84 -4.12
N ASP A 40 -2.67 25.88 -4.60
CA ASP A 40 -2.31 25.73 -6.03
C ASP A 40 -1.71 26.99 -6.67
N GLN A 41 -1.10 27.88 -5.88
CA GLN A 41 -0.43 29.08 -6.38
C GLN A 41 0.97 28.76 -6.94
N ARG A 42 1.54 27.65 -6.49
CA ARG A 42 2.82 27.10 -6.93
C ARG A 42 2.80 25.58 -6.73
N TYR A 43 3.62 24.85 -7.47
CA TYR A 43 3.84 23.43 -7.25
C TYR A 43 5.19 23.18 -6.56
N PRO A 44 5.27 22.19 -5.65
CA PRO A 44 6.52 21.78 -5.03
C PRO A 44 7.44 21.06 -6.02
N ASP A 45 8.72 21.00 -5.68
CA ASP A 45 9.70 20.21 -6.43
C ASP A 45 9.71 18.74 -5.96
N ALA A 46 10.46 17.90 -6.67
CA ALA A 46 10.61 16.49 -6.31
C ALA A 46 11.27 16.29 -4.94
N ARG A 47 12.19 17.18 -4.52
CA ARG A 47 12.86 17.09 -3.22
C ARG A 47 11.85 17.23 -2.07
N TYR A 48 10.94 18.19 -2.16
CA TYR A 48 9.85 18.36 -1.20
C TYR A 48 8.98 17.10 -1.14
N LEU A 49 8.62 16.51 -2.28
CA LEU A 49 7.82 15.28 -2.32
C LEU A 49 8.55 14.08 -1.71
N MET A 50 9.87 13.96 -1.91
CA MET A 50 10.68 12.91 -1.29
C MET A 50 10.66 13.02 0.24
N ILE A 51 10.77 14.23 0.79
CA ILE A 51 10.68 14.45 2.24
C ILE A 51 9.28 14.07 2.75
N LEU A 52 8.22 14.42 2.02
CA LEU A 52 6.87 14.03 2.42
C LEU A 52 6.67 12.50 2.48
N LEU A 53 7.29 11.74 1.58
CA LEU A 53 7.25 10.26 1.61
C LEU A 53 7.83 9.70 2.92
N GLU A 54 8.87 10.33 3.46
CA GLU A 54 9.49 9.94 4.74
C GLU A 54 8.57 10.21 5.95
N HIS A 55 7.52 11.03 5.76
CA HIS A 55 6.56 11.44 6.78
C HIS A 55 5.13 10.93 6.52
N ASP A 56 5.00 9.75 5.93
CA ASP A 56 3.73 9.02 5.74
C ASP A 56 2.67 9.73 4.87
N PHE A 57 3.07 10.72 4.06
CA PHE A 57 2.19 11.29 3.04
C PHE A 57 2.01 10.32 1.86
N ASP A 58 0.78 10.16 1.40
CA ASP A 58 0.45 9.43 0.18
C ASP A 58 0.75 10.31 -1.05
N VAL A 59 2.01 10.38 -1.47
CA VAL A 59 2.42 11.18 -2.63
C VAL A 59 1.78 10.70 -3.93
N SER A 60 1.46 9.40 -4.05
CA SER A 60 0.69 8.87 -5.17
C SER A 60 -0.69 9.51 -5.23
N TYR A 61 -1.38 9.62 -4.10
CA TYR A 61 -2.64 10.34 -4.00
C TYR A 61 -2.49 11.83 -4.33
N LEU A 62 -1.46 12.50 -3.83
CA LEU A 62 -1.21 13.92 -4.16
C LEU A 62 -1.13 14.14 -5.67
N LEU A 63 -0.41 13.28 -6.39
CA LEU A 63 -0.21 13.40 -7.83
C LEU A 63 -1.43 12.96 -8.66
N THR A 64 -2.07 11.86 -8.26
CA THR A 64 -3.07 11.17 -9.11
C THR A 64 -4.52 11.41 -8.69
N GLY A 65 -4.75 11.86 -7.45
CA GLY A 65 -6.07 11.95 -6.84
C GLY A 65 -6.71 10.59 -6.52
N LYS A 66 -5.97 9.48 -6.64
CA LYS A 66 -6.44 8.14 -6.32
C LYS A 66 -5.67 7.62 -5.10
N ARG A 67 -6.41 7.28 -4.05
CA ARG A 67 -5.82 6.59 -2.89
C ARG A 67 -5.38 5.21 -3.33
N THR A 68 -4.09 4.94 -3.22
CA THR A 68 -3.61 3.58 -3.43
C THR A 68 -4.07 2.76 -2.22
N PRO A 69 -4.74 1.61 -2.39
CA PRO A 69 -4.99 0.75 -1.24
C PRO A 69 -3.66 0.43 -0.58
N ARG A 70 -3.62 0.33 0.75
CA ARG A 70 -2.41 0.08 1.56
C ARG A 70 -1.60 -1.15 1.08
N TYR A 71 -2.22 -2.05 0.32
CA TYR A 71 -1.61 -3.25 -0.27
C TYR A 71 -1.95 -3.41 -1.78
N GLY A 72 -2.12 -2.32 -2.52
CA GLY A 72 -2.51 -2.38 -3.93
C GLY A 72 -3.93 -2.92 -4.16
N ALA A 73 -4.38 -2.98 -5.42
CA ALA A 73 -5.64 -3.63 -5.75
C ALA A 73 -5.48 -5.15 -5.53
N ILE A 74 -6.39 -5.75 -4.77
CA ILE A 74 -6.45 -7.21 -4.64
C ILE A 74 -7.12 -7.75 -5.90
N ASP A 75 -6.35 -8.49 -6.70
CA ASP A 75 -6.89 -9.37 -7.74
C ASP A 75 -7.67 -10.52 -7.08
N ILE A 76 -8.98 -10.52 -7.29
CA ILE A 76 -9.92 -11.49 -6.72
C ILE A 76 -9.77 -12.86 -7.39
N GLU A 77 -9.48 -12.92 -8.69
CA GLU A 77 -9.33 -14.18 -9.42
C GLU A 77 -8.05 -14.91 -8.97
N LEU A 78 -6.97 -14.13 -8.77
CA LEU A 78 -5.76 -14.65 -8.19
C LEU A 78 -5.98 -15.12 -6.75
N LEU A 79 -6.69 -14.34 -5.94
CA LEU A 79 -6.99 -14.71 -4.56
C LEU A 79 -7.77 -16.03 -4.49
N CYS A 80 -8.80 -16.19 -5.32
CA CYS A 80 -9.55 -17.44 -5.45
C CYS A 80 -8.65 -18.62 -5.86
N SER A 81 -7.71 -18.39 -6.77
CA SER A 81 -6.74 -19.41 -7.20
C SER A 81 -5.81 -19.82 -6.06
N VAL A 82 -5.35 -18.87 -5.26
CA VAL A 82 -4.54 -19.13 -4.05
C VAL A 82 -5.34 -19.94 -3.04
N PHE A 83 -6.60 -19.58 -2.81
CA PHE A 83 -7.49 -20.32 -1.92
C PHE A 83 -7.66 -21.78 -2.35
N THR A 84 -7.92 -21.98 -3.63
CA THR A 84 -8.15 -23.31 -4.23
C THR A 84 -6.90 -24.19 -4.11
N ALA A 85 -5.72 -23.65 -4.44
CA ALA A 85 -4.47 -24.40 -4.41
C ALA A 85 -4.08 -24.84 -3.00
N ILE A 86 -4.19 -23.95 -2.01
CA ILE A 86 -3.83 -24.25 -0.62
C ILE A 86 -4.81 -25.26 -0.01
N GLU A 87 -6.13 -25.07 -0.18
CA GLU A 87 -7.11 -26.02 0.38
C GLU A 87 -6.97 -27.42 -0.24
N ALA A 88 -6.65 -27.53 -1.55
CA ALA A 88 -6.35 -28.82 -2.18
C ALA A 88 -5.09 -29.50 -1.58
N GLY A 89 -4.03 -28.74 -1.32
CA GLY A 89 -2.81 -29.26 -0.68
C GLY A 89 -2.96 -29.61 0.80
N LEU A 90 -3.83 -28.90 1.53
CA LEU A 90 -4.14 -29.24 2.93
C LEU A 90 -4.99 -30.52 3.03
N GLN A 91 -5.92 -30.72 2.09
CA GLN A 91 -6.72 -31.94 2.00
C GLN A 91 -5.85 -33.18 1.75
N SER A 92 -4.85 -33.09 0.86
CA SER A 92 -3.96 -34.21 0.55
C SER A 92 -3.04 -34.62 1.72
N THR A 93 -2.77 -33.69 2.63
CA THR A 93 -1.92 -33.91 3.81
C THR A 93 -2.71 -34.27 5.08
N ASN A 94 -4.05 -34.34 5.01
CA ASN A 94 -4.97 -34.56 6.14
C ASN A 94 -4.65 -33.64 7.35
N ARG A 95 -4.29 -32.39 7.08
CA ARG A 95 -3.85 -31.43 8.10
C ARG A 95 -4.89 -30.35 8.37
N ALA A 96 -5.10 -30.09 9.66
CA ALA A 96 -5.82 -28.91 10.13
C ALA A 96 -4.80 -27.85 10.57
N LEU A 97 -4.76 -26.73 9.86
CA LEU A 97 -4.04 -25.52 10.30
C LEU A 97 -4.98 -24.63 11.11
N ASP A 98 -4.46 -23.98 12.14
CA ASP A 98 -5.18 -22.92 12.84
C ASP A 98 -5.33 -21.67 11.95
N VAL A 99 -6.25 -20.78 12.33
CA VAL A 99 -6.61 -19.58 11.55
C VAL A 99 -5.40 -18.68 11.28
N ASN A 100 -4.47 -18.55 12.23
CA ASN A 100 -3.31 -17.67 12.08
C ASN A 100 -2.31 -18.24 11.07
N SER A 101 -2.02 -19.53 11.18
CA SER A 101 -1.15 -20.25 10.24
C SER A 101 -1.72 -20.26 8.83
N LYS A 102 -3.04 -20.45 8.69
CA LYS A 102 -3.77 -20.30 7.42
C LYS A 102 -3.57 -18.90 6.84
N ALA A 103 -3.88 -17.85 7.59
CA ALA A 103 -3.79 -16.47 7.11
C ALA A 103 -2.39 -16.11 6.60
N ARG A 104 -1.34 -16.54 7.32
CA ARG A 104 0.06 -16.35 6.90
C ARG A 104 0.40 -17.08 5.60
N LEU A 105 -0.07 -18.31 5.45
CA LEU A 105 0.16 -19.11 4.25
C LEU A 105 -0.55 -18.47 3.04
N PHE A 106 -1.84 -18.12 3.18
CA PHE A 106 -2.60 -17.43 2.12
C PHE A 106 -1.94 -16.10 1.72
N SER A 107 -1.52 -15.28 2.68
CA SER A 107 -0.88 -13.98 2.37
C SER A 107 0.45 -14.15 1.65
N LEU A 108 1.28 -15.13 2.07
CA LEU A 108 2.59 -15.38 1.47
C LEU A 108 2.46 -15.85 0.02
N ILE A 109 1.58 -16.83 -0.24
CA ILE A 109 1.35 -17.35 -1.58
C ILE A 109 0.74 -16.27 -2.48
N TYR A 110 -0.19 -15.47 -1.96
CA TYR A 110 -0.77 -14.36 -2.71
C TYR A 110 0.29 -13.32 -3.10
N GLN A 111 1.16 -12.91 -2.18
CA GLN A 111 2.25 -11.98 -2.48
C GLN A 111 3.20 -12.53 -3.54
N ALA A 112 3.66 -13.78 -3.40
CA ALA A 112 4.53 -14.42 -4.37
C ALA A 112 3.89 -14.55 -5.76
N SER A 113 2.56 -14.74 -5.81
CA SER A 113 1.81 -14.89 -7.06
C SER A 113 1.40 -13.54 -7.66
N SER A 114 1.39 -12.46 -6.87
CA SER A 114 0.91 -11.15 -7.31
C SER A 114 1.77 -10.50 -8.40
N GLU A 115 3.07 -10.82 -8.44
CA GLU A 115 3.98 -10.33 -9.47
C GLU A 115 3.79 -11.03 -10.82
N THR A 116 3.38 -12.30 -10.81
CA THR A 116 3.26 -13.13 -12.02
C THR A 116 1.81 -13.30 -12.49
N GLY A 117 0.83 -12.98 -11.63
CA GLY A 117 -0.59 -13.23 -11.87
C GLY A 117 -0.98 -14.71 -11.85
N SER A 118 -0.09 -15.61 -11.42
CA SER A 118 -0.31 -17.06 -11.46
C SER A 118 0.21 -17.75 -10.21
N VAL A 119 -0.50 -18.78 -9.74
CA VAL A 119 -0.11 -19.57 -8.57
C VAL A 119 0.72 -20.77 -9.03
N ASP A 120 1.95 -20.89 -8.55
CA ASP A 120 2.79 -22.07 -8.79
C ASP A 120 2.45 -23.20 -7.80
N PRO A 121 1.92 -24.36 -8.25
CA PRO A 121 1.55 -25.46 -7.38
C PRO A 121 2.74 -26.04 -6.58
N LEU A 122 3.97 -26.00 -7.12
CA LEU A 122 5.15 -26.51 -6.42
C LEU A 122 5.54 -25.61 -5.25
N VAL A 123 5.34 -24.30 -5.37
CA VAL A 123 5.58 -23.33 -4.29
C VAL A 123 4.55 -23.55 -3.17
N VAL A 124 3.28 -23.75 -3.53
CA VAL A 124 2.22 -24.06 -2.58
C VAL A 124 2.53 -25.35 -1.81
N GLN A 125 2.90 -26.42 -2.52
CA GLN A 125 3.22 -27.70 -1.88
C GLN A 125 4.42 -27.58 -0.94
N LYS A 126 5.51 -26.95 -1.39
CA LYS A 126 6.68 -26.72 -0.53
C LYS A 126 6.35 -25.88 0.70
N ALA A 127 5.52 -24.86 0.56
CA ALA A 127 5.12 -24.02 1.69
C ALA A 127 4.28 -24.80 2.71
N ILE A 128 3.41 -25.69 2.25
CA ILE A 128 2.66 -26.61 3.12
C ILE A 128 3.61 -27.60 3.81
N ASP A 129 4.56 -28.17 3.07
CA ASP A 129 5.55 -29.11 3.58
C ASP A 129 6.52 -28.47 4.60
N LEU A 130 6.82 -27.17 4.47
CA LEU A 130 7.67 -26.46 5.45
C LEU A 130 6.96 -26.16 6.77
N LEU A 131 5.64 -26.20 6.79
CA LEU A 131 4.86 -26.14 8.03
C LEU A 131 4.75 -27.52 8.69
N ALA A 132 5.33 -28.58 8.09
CA ALA A 132 5.39 -29.95 8.60
C ALA A 132 6.12 -30.07 9.94
#